data_AF-A0A4Y2BEF1-F1
#
_entry.id   AF-A0A4Y2BEF1-F1
#
_cell.length_a   1.000
_cell.length_b   1.000
_cell.length_c   1.000
_cell.angle_alpha   90.00
_cell.angle_beta   90.00
_cell.angle_gamma   90.00
#
_symmetry.space_group_name_H-M   'P 1'
#
loop_
_entity.id
_entity.type
_entity.pdbx_description
1 polymer ?
#
loop_
_entity_poly.entity_id
_entity_poly.type
_entity_poly.pdbx_seq_one_letter_code
_entity_poly.pdbx_strand_id
1 'polypeptide(L)'
;MSSLETLSHFHNGMHPVAMEILALLTILQNRDFDILFCWIPGHVGIVGNNLADDAAKTASSLLQREIPCCDAKKSFACRLHSLWQESWDHQAKNKLRILKPTISFWPCIPVRELDVKVTRLRIGHTRYTHRHL
;
A
#
# COMPACT_ATOMS: atom_id res chain seq x y z
N MET A 1 8.12 6.39 8.72
CA MET A 1 9.57 6.39 8.91
C MET A 1 10.23 6.85 7.64
N SER A 2 11.13 7.82 7.73
CA SER A 2 11.96 8.26 6.61
C SER A 2 13.03 7.21 6.30
N SER A 3 13.65 7.27 5.11
CA SER A 3 14.77 6.40 4.75
C SER A 3 15.98 6.55 5.67
N LEU A 4 16.22 7.75 6.22
CA LEU A 4 17.31 8.02 7.15
C LEU A 4 17.05 7.41 8.54
N GLU A 5 15.81 7.47 9.04
CA GLU A 5 15.42 6.81 10.29
C GLU A 5 15.57 5.29 10.20
N THR A 6 15.33 4.71 9.02
CA THR A 6 15.57 3.28 8.80
C THR A 6 17.05 2.93 8.95
N LEU A 7 17.98 3.80 8.50
CA LEU A 7 19.41 3.56 8.63
C LEU A 7 19.94 3.81 10.05
N SER A 8 19.24 4.58 10.89
CA SER A 8 19.68 4.82 12.27
C SER A 8 19.33 3.71 13.25
N HIS A 9 18.43 2.79 12.89
CA HIS A 9 17.94 1.74 13.79
C HIS A 9 18.06 0.35 13.15
N PHE A 10 19.13 -0.37 13.51
CA PHE A 10 19.33 -1.74 13.06
C PHE A 10 18.30 -2.71 13.68
N HIS A 11 17.66 -3.54 12.85
CA HIS A 11 16.86 -4.68 13.32
C HIS A 11 16.76 -5.83 12.29
N ASN A 12 16.51 -7.06 12.75
CA ASN A 12 16.46 -8.27 11.90
C ASN A 12 15.33 -8.31 10.85
N GLY A 13 14.42 -7.32 10.86
CA GLY A 13 13.31 -7.22 9.90
C GLY A 13 13.50 -6.11 8.87
N MET A 14 14.70 -5.54 8.77
CA MET A 14 14.99 -4.46 7.84
C MET A 14 14.90 -4.90 6.38
N HIS A 15 14.59 -3.95 5.51
CA HIS A 15 14.58 -4.16 4.08
C HIS A 15 15.99 -4.55 3.58
N PRO A 16 16.14 -5.52 2.66
CA PRO A 16 17.45 -6.00 2.19
C PRO A 16 18.38 -4.88 1.70
N VAL A 17 17.86 -3.90 0.97
CA VAL A 17 18.63 -2.72 0.52
C VAL A 17 19.18 -1.90 1.69
N ALA A 18 18.40 -1.73 2.76
CA ALA A 18 18.87 -0.99 3.92
C ALA A 18 20.00 -1.76 4.62
N MET A 19 19.92 -3.09 4.65
CA MET A 19 20.99 -3.95 5.16
C MET A 19 22.26 -3.85 4.31
N GLU A 20 22.14 -3.86 2.98
CA GLU A 20 23.26 -3.65 2.04
C GLU A 20 23.92 -2.28 2.25
N ILE A 21 23.13 -1.22 2.39
CA ILE A 21 23.63 0.13 2.68
C ILE A 21 24.38 0.15 4.01
N LEU A 22 23.82 -0.42 5.09
CA LEU A 22 24.48 -0.48 6.39
C LEU A 22 25.82 -1.24 6.35
N ALA A 23 25.86 -2.36 5.63
CA ALA A 23 27.10 -3.10 5.42
C ALA A 23 28.16 -2.26 4.71
N LEU A 24 27.78 -1.54 3.65
CA LEU A 24 28.68 -0.62 2.94
C LEU A 24 29.15 0.53 3.82
N LEU A 25 28.25 1.14 4.61
CA LEU A 25 28.61 2.20 5.55
C LEU A 25 29.63 1.72 6.58
N THR A 26 29.45 0.50 7.09
CA THR A 26 30.39 -0.11 8.04
C THR A 26 31.77 -0.29 7.42
N ILE A 27 31.84 -0.75 6.17
CA ILE A 27 33.10 -0.91 5.43
C ILE A 27 33.79 0.45 5.23
N LEU A 28 33.05 1.49 4.87
CA LEU A 28 33.60 2.83 4.63
C LEU A 28 34.07 3.49 5.93
N GLN A 29 33.31 3.37 7.01
CA GLN A 29 33.71 3.90 8.32
C GLN A 29 34.98 3.21 8.85
N ASN A 30 35.12 1.90 8.64
CA ASN A 30 36.35 1.16 8.98
C ASN A 30 37.57 1.56 8.12
N ARG A 31 37.36 2.37 7.08
CA ARG A 31 38.41 2.96 6.24
C ARG A 31 38.57 4.47 6.49
N ASP A 32 38.05 4.95 7.62
CA ASP A 32 38.14 6.34 8.06
C ASP A 32 37.50 7.36 7.10
N PHE A 33 36.45 6.96 6.37
CA PHE A 33 35.64 7.91 5.61
C PHE A 33 34.63 8.62 6.50
N ASP A 34 34.63 9.95 6.45
CA ASP A 34 33.56 10.78 7.01
C ASP A 34 32.35 10.82 6.07
N ILE A 35 31.20 10.34 6.55
CA ILE A 35 29.97 10.22 5.76
C ILE A 35 28.88 11.10 6.35
N LEU A 36 28.37 12.03 5.55
CA LEU A 36 27.24 12.89 5.90
C LEU A 36 26.03 12.55 5.02
N PHE A 37 24.87 12.35 5.66
CA PHE A 37 23.60 12.24 4.96
C PHE A 37 22.88 13.59 4.92
N CYS A 38 22.51 14.03 3.72
CA CYS A 38 21.64 15.18 3.53
C CYS A 38 20.42 14.79 2.70
N TRP A 39 19.24 15.24 3.13
CA TRP A 39 18.03 15.11 2.31
C TRP A 39 17.91 16.34 1.41
N ILE A 40 17.60 16.10 0.13
CA ILE A 40 17.29 17.13 -0.85
C ILE A 40 15.95 16.83 -1.51
N PRO A 41 15.16 17.85 -1.86
CA PRO A 41 13.89 17.64 -2.54
C PRO A 41 14.10 17.06 -3.95
N GLY A 42 13.26 16.09 -4.31
CA GLY A 42 13.23 15.51 -5.65
C GLY A 42 12.61 16.45 -6.68
N HIS A 43 13.05 16.36 -7.94
CA HIS A 43 12.45 17.03 -9.10
C HIS A 43 12.36 18.57 -9.04
N VAL A 44 13.20 19.24 -8.24
CA VAL A 44 13.27 20.71 -8.17
C VAL A 44 14.32 21.33 -9.09
N GLY A 45 14.86 20.56 -10.04
CA GLY A 45 15.86 21.05 -11.01
C GLY A 45 17.32 20.98 -10.54
N ILE A 46 17.64 20.28 -9.44
CA ILE A 46 19.03 20.01 -9.06
C ILE A 46 19.61 18.97 -10.02
N VAL A 47 20.50 19.41 -10.91
CA VAL A 47 21.05 18.60 -12.01
C VAL A 47 21.67 17.29 -11.51
N GLY A 48 22.51 17.33 -10.49
CA GLY A 48 23.16 16.12 -9.94
C GLY A 48 22.17 15.10 -9.37
N ASN A 49 21.08 15.57 -8.75
CA ASN A 49 20.03 14.69 -8.20
C ASN A 49 19.23 14.03 -9.33
N ASN A 50 18.89 14.80 -10.37
CA ASN A 50 18.18 14.27 -11.53
C ASN A 50 19.04 13.23 -12.27
N LEU A 51 20.34 13.49 -12.46
CA LEU A 51 21.26 12.53 -13.07
C LEU A 51 21.37 11.22 -12.26
N ALA A 52 21.42 11.32 -10.93
CA ALA A 52 21.44 10.14 -10.08
C ALA A 52 20.12 9.32 -10.16
N ASP A 53 18.97 10.00 -10.18
CA ASP A 53 17.66 9.38 -10.35
C ASP A 53 17.50 8.69 -11.71
N ASP A 54 17.94 9.34 -12.80
CA ASP A 54 17.90 8.77 -14.15
C ASP A 54 18.84 7.56 -14.28
N ALA A 55 20.03 7.61 -13.68
CA ALA A 55 20.95 6.48 -13.61
C ALA A 55 20.33 5.30 -12.84
N ALA A 56 19.69 5.56 -11.69
CA ALA A 56 19.02 4.54 -10.91
C ALA A 56 17.85 3.89 -11.67
N LYS A 57 17.03 4.70 -12.37
CA LYS A 57 15.94 4.20 -13.22
C LYS A 57 16.44 3.34 -14.37
N THR A 58 17.53 3.76 -15.00
CA THR A 58 18.16 3.02 -16.10
C THR A 58 18.72 1.68 -15.60
N ALA A 59 19.36 1.66 -14.43
CA ALA A 59 19.87 0.43 -13.83
C ALA A 59 18.74 -0.49 -13.34
N SER A 60 17.60 0.06 -12.90
CA SER A 60 16.46 -0.72 -12.40
C SER A 60 15.84 -1.65 -13.44
N SER A 61 15.93 -1.33 -14.74
CA SER A 61 15.43 -2.22 -15.80
C SER A 61 16.38 -3.39 -16.09
N LEU A 62 17.65 -3.23 -15.76
CA LEU A 62 18.71 -4.23 -15.97
C LEU A 62 18.86 -5.17 -14.76
N LEU A 63 18.54 -4.70 -13.56
CA LEU A 63 18.63 -5.47 -12.33
C LEU A 63 17.32 -6.23 -12.08
N GLN A 64 17.28 -7.52 -12.44
CA GLN A 64 16.30 -8.45 -11.88
C GLN A 64 16.64 -8.73 -10.41
N ARG A 65 16.25 -7.82 -9.51
CA ARG A 65 16.32 -8.06 -8.07
C ARG A 65 14.98 -8.59 -7.58
N GLU A 66 15.04 -9.60 -6.72
CA GLU A 66 13.85 -10.09 -6.04
C GLU A 66 13.24 -8.96 -5.21
N ILE A 67 11.93 -8.73 -5.40
CA ILE A 67 11.20 -7.71 -4.67
C ILE A 67 10.83 -8.31 -3.30
N PRO A 68 11.20 -7.66 -2.18
CA PRO A 68 10.79 -8.12 -0.87
C PRO A 68 9.29 -8.29 -0.80
N CYS A 69 8.84 -9.39 -0.18
CA CYS A 69 7.41 -9.72 -0.09
C CYS A 69 6.57 -8.54 0.43
N CYS A 70 7.09 -7.79 1.41
CA CYS A 70 6.42 -6.62 1.97
C CYS A 70 6.10 -5.53 0.93
N ASP A 71 6.97 -5.31 -0.05
CA ASP A 71 6.74 -4.31 -1.10
C ASP A 71 5.74 -4.83 -2.14
N ALA A 72 5.80 -6.12 -2.44
CA ALA A 72 4.85 -6.77 -3.35
C ALA A 72 3.44 -6.90 -2.74
N LYS A 73 3.31 -7.07 -1.41
CA LYS A 73 2.03 -7.22 -0.70
C LYS A 73 1.02 -6.14 -1.07
N LYS A 74 1.47 -4.89 -1.14
CA LYS A 74 0.58 -3.75 -1.48
C LYS A 74 0.03 -3.89 -2.89
N SER A 75 0.87 -4.24 -3.86
CA SER A 75 0.46 -4.47 -5.25
C SER A 75 -0.55 -5.61 -5.36
N PHE A 76 -0.29 -6.74 -4.69
CA PHE A 76 -1.22 -7.86 -4.65
C PHE A 76 -2.55 -7.49 -4.00
N ALA A 77 -2.53 -6.78 -2.87
CA ALA A 77 -3.74 -6.33 -2.19
C ALA A 77 -4.56 -5.38 -3.08
N CYS A 78 -3.92 -4.43 -3.76
CA CYS A 78 -4.57 -3.56 -4.73
C CYS A 78 -5.19 -4.36 -5.87
N ARG A 79 -4.45 -5.32 -6.45
CA ARG A 79 -4.97 -6.16 -7.54
C ARG A 79 -6.15 -7.01 -7.09
N LEU A 80 -6.07 -7.63 -5.92
CA LEU A 80 -7.17 -8.42 -5.35
C LEU A 80 -8.41 -7.55 -5.12
N HIS A 81 -8.22 -6.35 -4.56
CA HIS A 81 -9.29 -5.39 -4.36
C HIS A 81 -9.95 -4.96 -5.68
N SER A 82 -9.15 -4.70 -6.73
CA SER A 82 -9.66 -4.40 -8.07
C SER A 82 -10.47 -5.56 -8.66
N LEU A 83 -10.00 -6.80 -8.52
CA LEU A 83 -10.74 -7.98 -9.00
C LEU A 83 -12.05 -8.19 -8.23
N TRP A 84 -12.05 -7.92 -6.93
CA TRP A 84 -13.29 -7.92 -6.14
C TRP A 84 -14.24 -6.82 -6.61
N GLN A 85 -13.74 -5.62 -6.84
CA GLN A 85 -14.54 -4.51 -7.34
C GLN A 85 -15.15 -4.85 -8.71
N GLU A 86 -14.37 -5.41 -9.62
CA GLU A 86 -14.84 -5.88 -10.93
C GLU A 86 -15.95 -6.94 -10.78
N SER A 87 -15.74 -7.95 -9.94
CA SER A 87 -16.76 -8.96 -9.67
C SER A 87 -18.05 -8.35 -9.13
N TRP A 88 -17.94 -7.34 -8.26
CA TRP A 88 -19.06 -6.60 -7.71
C TRP A 88 -19.78 -5.75 -8.75
N ASP A 89 -19.05 -5.14 -9.67
CA ASP A 89 -19.62 -4.38 -10.78
C ASP A 89 -20.41 -5.26 -11.76
N HIS A 90 -20.11 -6.56 -11.82
CA HIS A 90 -20.91 -7.51 -12.60
C HIS A 90 -22.22 -7.95 -11.89
N GLN A 91 -22.43 -7.61 -10.62
CA GLN A 91 -23.64 -7.96 -9.85
C GLN A 91 -24.84 -7.08 -10.22
N ALA A 92 -25.33 -7.15 -11.45
CA ALA A 92 -26.39 -6.28 -11.99
C ALA A 92 -27.75 -6.37 -11.26
N LYS A 93 -28.07 -7.53 -10.65
CA LYS A 93 -29.36 -7.76 -9.97
C LYS A 93 -29.29 -7.57 -8.45
N ASN A 94 -28.15 -7.13 -7.92
CA ASN A 94 -27.96 -6.99 -6.48
C ASN A 94 -28.41 -5.59 -6.02
N LYS A 95 -29.49 -5.54 -5.21
CA LYS A 95 -30.01 -4.29 -4.62
C LYS A 95 -28.97 -3.53 -3.79
N LEU A 96 -28.04 -4.26 -3.16
CA LEU A 96 -26.98 -3.66 -2.34
C LEU A 96 -25.93 -2.93 -3.19
N ARG A 97 -25.68 -3.39 -4.42
CA ARG A 97 -24.75 -2.73 -5.35
C ARG A 97 -25.18 -1.32 -5.70
N ILE A 98 -26.49 -1.10 -5.87
CA ILE A 98 -27.05 0.23 -6.14
C ILE A 98 -26.69 1.21 -5.02
N LEU A 99 -26.68 0.74 -3.78
CA LEU A 99 -26.42 1.57 -2.59
C LEU A 99 -24.92 1.68 -2.28
N LYS A 100 -24.14 0.69 -2.70
CA LYS A 100 -22.71 0.60 -2.46
C LYS A 100 -22.00 0.17 -3.74
N PRO A 101 -21.78 1.08 -4.69
CA PRO A 101 -21.10 0.75 -5.94
C PRO A 101 -19.64 0.39 -5.72
N THR A 102 -18.99 0.94 -4.69
CA THR A 102 -17.57 0.68 -4.39
C THR A 102 -17.40 -0.25 -3.19
N ILE A 103 -16.50 -1.22 -3.30
CA ILE A 103 -16.06 -2.07 -2.19
C ILE A 103 -15.14 -1.28 -1.27
N SER A 104 -15.73 -0.50 -0.39
CA SER A 104 -15.04 0.14 0.73
C SER A 104 -15.59 -0.34 2.06
N PHE A 105 -14.93 0.06 3.14
CA PHE A 105 -15.49 -0.07 4.49
C PHE A 105 -16.83 0.65 4.57
N TRP A 106 -17.82 0.01 5.18
CA TRP A 106 -19.11 0.63 5.46
C TRP A 106 -19.26 0.74 6.98
N PRO A 107 -19.70 1.89 7.53
CA PRO A 107 -19.89 2.04 8.96
C PRO A 107 -20.87 0.97 9.46
N CYS A 108 -20.39 0.18 10.43
CA CYS A 108 -21.18 -0.82 11.12
C CYS A 108 -21.66 -0.24 12.45
N ILE A 109 -22.93 -0.48 12.79
CA ILE A 109 -23.42 -0.12 14.11
C ILE A 109 -22.94 -1.21 15.08
N PRO A 110 -22.26 -0.87 16.20
CA PRO A 110 -21.70 -1.86 17.13
C PRO A 110 -22.77 -2.67 17.89
N VAL A 111 -24.05 -2.46 17.58
CA VAL A 111 -25.20 -3.22 18.05
C VAL A 111 -25.77 -4.02 16.88
N ARG A 112 -25.54 -5.33 16.90
CA ARG A 112 -25.95 -6.27 15.84
C ARG A 112 -27.41 -6.13 15.43
N GLU A 113 -28.32 -5.97 16.39
CA GLU A 113 -29.75 -5.85 16.12
C GLU A 113 -30.07 -4.61 15.27
N LEU A 114 -29.45 -3.48 15.58
CA LEU A 114 -29.63 -2.23 14.83
C LEU A 114 -29.00 -2.32 13.45
N ASP A 115 -27.81 -2.90 13.34
CA ASP A 115 -27.11 -3.07 12.06
C ASP A 115 -27.90 -3.96 11.09
N VAL A 116 -28.51 -5.03 11.60
CA VAL A 116 -29.41 -5.91 10.83
C VAL A 116 -30.65 -5.15 10.36
N LYS A 117 -31.30 -4.37 11.25
CA LYS A 117 -32.47 -3.56 10.90
C LYS A 117 -32.13 -2.55 9.80
N VAL A 118 -31.03 -1.81 9.95
CA VAL A 118 -30.57 -0.81 8.96
C VAL A 118 -30.21 -1.47 7.63
N THR A 119 -29.49 -2.59 7.64
CA THR A 119 -29.13 -3.32 6.42
C THR A 119 -30.36 -3.81 5.67
N ARG A 120 -31.35 -4.37 6.38
CA ARG A 120 -32.65 -4.79 5.79
C ARG A 120 -33.39 -3.60 5.19
N LEU A 121 -33.49 -2.49 5.90
CA LEU A 121 -34.14 -1.28 5.41
C LEU A 121 -33.44 -0.75 4.13
N ARG A 122 -32.11 -0.72 4.12
CA ARG A 122 -31.31 -0.30 2.95
C ARG A 122 -31.68 -1.10 1.69
N ILE A 123 -31.74 -2.42 1.77
CA ILE A 123 -32.10 -3.28 0.63
C ILE A 123 -33.62 -3.38 0.36
N GLY A 124 -34.43 -2.57 1.05
CA GLY A 124 -35.88 -2.50 0.88
C GLY A 124 -36.65 -3.68 1.47
N HIS A 125 -36.07 -4.39 2.46
CA HIS A 125 -36.75 -5.45 3.21
C HIS A 125 -37.58 -4.82 4.33
N THR A 126 -38.89 -4.73 4.09
CA THR A 126 -39.88 -4.26 5.06
C THR A 126 -40.99 -5.29 5.19
N ARG A 127 -41.83 -5.16 6.23
CA ARG A 127 -43.04 -5.97 6.37
C ARG A 127 -43.98 -5.85 5.16
N TYR A 128 -43.99 -4.72 4.45
CA TYR A 128 -44.82 -4.53 3.27
C TYR A 128 -44.29 -5.32 2.06
N THR A 129 -42.97 -5.31 1.85
CA THR A 129 -42.34 -5.90 0.65
C THR A 129 -41.97 -7.37 0.81
N HIS A 130 -41.78 -7.87 2.03
CA HIS A 130 -41.25 -9.23 2.29
C HIS A 130 -42.03 -9.96 3.41
N ARG A 131 -43.34 -9.71 3.55
CA ARG A 131 -44.21 -10.38 4.55
C ARG A 131 -44.22 -11.91 4.46
N HIS A 132 -43.88 -12.45 3.29
CA HIS A 132 -43.97 -13.87 2.93
C HIS A 132 -42.64 -14.64 3.13
N LEU A 133 -41.58 -13.95 3.55
CA LEU A 133 -40.28 -14.53 3.93
C LEU A 133 -40.15 -14.55 5.45
#